data_AF-A0AA43CTQ0-F1
#
_entry.id   AF-A0AA43CTQ0-F1
#
_cell.length_a   1.000
_cell.length_b   1.000
_cell.length_c   1.000
_cell.angle_alpha   90.00
_cell.angle_beta   90.00
_cell.angle_gamma   90.00
#
_symmetry.space_group_name_H-M   'P 1'
#
loop_
_entity.id
_entity.type
_entity.pdbx_description
1 polymer ?
#
loop_
_entity_poly.entity_id
_entity_poly.type
_entity_poly.pdbx_seq_one_letter_code
_entity_poly.pdbx_strand_id
1 'polypeptide(L)'
;MRPKQRWIIIPFLAAVVGAPFPVTAADDPVPPPGRIVDDPYDHRPLEDITPAERARARGYSPYAGRDFPTMVLFGDTHHHTMNSGDGFMGGNRLSPEDAYRLARGEEVISSSGIPAKLSRPLDFLVISDHAEGLGVITEVYNGNPSFLSDRTLARWNEMMHAGGSESAQAANELVAAQAQGTLPAPIQDPSIVGPVM
;
A
#
# COMPACT_ATOMS: atom_id res chain seq x y z
N MET A 1 0.18 1.41 -44.06
CA MET A 1 1.29 1.20 -43.09
C MET A 1 1.06 2.13 -41.91
N ARG A 2 0.79 1.61 -40.71
CA ARG A 2 0.59 2.41 -39.48
C ARG A 2 1.94 2.57 -38.77
N PRO A 3 2.29 3.75 -38.24
CA PRO A 3 3.57 3.93 -37.56
C PRO A 3 3.57 3.20 -36.22
N LYS A 4 4.67 2.52 -35.91
CA LYS A 4 4.91 1.80 -34.66
C LYS A 4 5.02 2.78 -33.50
N GLN A 5 4.15 2.65 -32.48
CA GLN A 5 4.34 3.32 -31.20
C GLN A 5 5.59 2.76 -30.51
N ARG A 6 6.53 3.65 -30.20
CA ARG A 6 7.68 3.34 -29.36
C ARG A 6 7.27 3.59 -27.91
N TRP A 7 7.27 2.55 -27.09
CA TRP A 7 7.12 2.68 -25.65
C TRP A 7 8.42 3.27 -25.10
N ILE A 8 8.35 4.48 -24.55
CA ILE A 8 9.41 5.06 -23.73
C ILE A 8 9.20 4.52 -22.33
N ILE A 9 10.09 3.64 -21.88
CA ILE A 9 10.20 3.27 -20.47
C ILE A 9 10.88 4.46 -19.78
N ILE A 10 10.16 5.15 -18.91
CA ILE A 10 10.72 6.17 -18.02
C ILE A 10 11.08 5.45 -16.71
N PRO A 11 12.37 5.28 -16.36
CA PRO A 11 12.73 4.80 -15.04
C PRO A 11 12.50 5.96 -14.05
N PHE A 12 11.60 5.76 -13.08
CA PHE A 12 11.43 6.70 -11.98
C PHE A 12 12.59 6.54 -10.99
N LEU A 13 13.55 7.47 -11.07
CA LEU A 13 14.54 7.71 -10.03
C LEU A 13 13.98 8.81 -9.12
N ALA A 14 13.51 8.45 -7.92
CA ALA A 14 13.05 9.43 -6.95
C ALA A 14 14.25 10.02 -6.17
N ALA A 15 14.76 11.15 -6.66
CA ALA A 15 15.46 12.13 -5.84
C ALA A 15 14.69 13.45 -5.97
N VAL A 16 13.83 13.75 -5.01
CA VAL A 16 13.10 15.03 -4.96
C VAL A 16 13.95 16.02 -4.17
N VAL A 17 14.64 16.91 -4.89
CA VAL A 17 15.08 18.21 -4.38
C VAL A 17 13.98 19.21 -4.71
N GLY A 18 13.60 19.99 -3.70
CA GLY A 18 12.39 20.78 -3.67
C GLY A 18 12.30 21.93 -4.69
N ALA A 19 11.09 22.08 -5.21
CA ALA A 19 10.50 23.36 -5.60
C ALA A 19 9.00 23.30 -5.21
N PRO A 20 8.45 24.29 -4.48
CA PRO A 20 7.08 24.25 -4.04
C PRO A 20 6.14 24.62 -5.20
N PHE A 21 5.29 23.68 -5.61
CA PHE A 21 4.05 24.02 -6.30
C PHE A 21 2.97 24.30 -5.26
N PRO A 22 2.20 25.40 -5.35
CA PRO A 22 1.08 25.62 -4.45
C PRO A 22 -0.06 24.69 -4.90
N VAL A 23 -0.22 23.57 -4.21
CA VAL A 23 -1.51 22.88 -4.18
C VAL A 23 -2.29 23.50 -3.03
N THR A 24 -3.20 24.41 -3.35
CA THR A 24 -4.27 24.78 -2.42
C THR A 24 -5.18 23.56 -2.30
N ALA A 25 -4.96 22.72 -1.29
CA ALA A 25 -6.03 21.86 -0.81
C ALA A 25 -7.13 22.81 -0.32
N ALA A 26 -8.35 22.67 -0.83
CA ALA A 26 -9.49 23.33 -0.20
C ALA A 26 -9.53 22.85 1.27
N ASP A 27 -9.62 23.79 2.21
CA ASP A 27 -9.75 23.53 3.65
C ASP A 27 -11.16 22.98 3.95
N ASP A 28 -11.53 21.88 3.32
CA ASP A 28 -12.79 21.22 3.63
C ASP A 28 -12.68 20.57 5.02
N PRO A 29 -13.63 20.83 5.94
CA PRO A 29 -13.55 20.32 7.29
C PRO A 29 -13.62 18.79 7.31
N VAL A 30 -12.64 18.16 7.95
CA VAL A 30 -12.62 16.70 8.17
C VAL A 30 -13.79 16.33 9.09
N PRO A 31 -14.71 15.45 8.66
CA PRO A 31 -15.80 15.01 9.52
C PRO A 31 -15.25 14.21 10.71
N PRO A 32 -15.85 14.35 11.91
CA PRO A 32 -15.39 13.64 13.09
C PRO A 32 -15.51 12.11 12.91
N PRO A 33 -14.55 11.32 13.41
CA PRO A 33 -14.55 9.87 13.25
C PRO A 33 -15.78 9.23 13.93
N GLY A 34 -16.44 8.30 13.24
CA GLY A 34 -17.54 7.49 13.79
C GLY A 34 -18.96 7.96 13.45
N ARG A 35 -19.15 9.05 12.71
CA ARG A 35 -20.46 9.40 12.14
C ARG A 35 -20.57 8.77 10.74
N ILE A 36 -21.51 7.85 10.55
CA ILE A 36 -21.96 7.50 9.20
C ILE A 36 -22.64 8.77 8.67
N VAL A 37 -21.91 9.55 7.88
CA VAL A 37 -22.46 10.65 7.10
C VAL A 37 -23.12 10.00 5.88
N ASP A 38 -24.44 9.81 5.95
CA ASP A 38 -25.23 9.43 4.79
C ASP A 38 -25.20 10.60 3.80
N ASP A 39 -24.29 10.51 2.83
CA ASP A 39 -23.85 11.55 1.89
C ASP A 39 -23.01 12.68 2.55
N PRO A 40 -21.67 12.62 2.47
CA PRO A 40 -20.79 13.68 2.99
C PRO A 40 -20.91 15.02 2.25
N TYR A 41 -21.76 15.15 1.23
CA TYR A 41 -22.00 16.39 0.48
C TYR A 41 -23.45 16.89 0.52
N ASP A 42 -24.40 16.11 1.04
CA ASP A 42 -25.65 16.68 1.53
C ASP A 42 -25.42 17.06 2.99
N HIS A 43 -24.86 18.26 3.22
CA HIS A 43 -24.58 18.80 4.55
C HIS A 43 -25.83 19.02 5.42
N ARG A 44 -26.99 18.50 5.01
CA ARG A 44 -28.23 18.54 5.77
C ARG A 44 -28.29 17.36 6.75
N PRO A 45 -28.37 17.63 8.06
CA PRO A 45 -28.72 16.62 9.04
C PRO A 45 -30.02 15.88 8.63
N LEU A 46 -30.07 14.56 8.78
CA LEU A 46 -31.27 13.75 8.46
C LEU A 46 -32.53 14.20 9.23
N GLU A 47 -32.33 14.80 10.40
CA GLU A 47 -33.35 15.44 11.24
C GLU A 47 -34.03 16.64 10.55
N ASP A 48 -33.36 17.28 9.59
CA ASP A 48 -33.87 18.41 8.82
C ASP A 48 -34.59 17.97 7.52
N ILE A 49 -34.71 16.67 7.28
CA ILE A 49 -35.48 16.11 6.17
C ILE A 49 -36.89 15.79 6.68
N THR A 50 -37.91 16.44 6.11
CA THR A 50 -39.30 16.16 6.48
C THR A 50 -39.75 14.79 5.96
N PRO A 51 -40.74 14.15 6.61
CA PRO A 51 -41.35 12.93 6.09
C PRO A 51 -41.89 13.06 4.65
N ALA A 52 -42.35 14.26 4.28
CA ALA A 52 -42.85 14.57 2.93
C ALA A 52 -41.73 14.70 1.89
N GLU A 53 -40.57 15.23 2.28
CA GLU A 53 -39.36 15.25 1.44
C GLU A 53 -38.81 13.83 1.22
N ARG A 54 -38.78 12.99 2.27
CA ARG A 54 -38.44 11.55 2.16
C ARG A 54 -39.38 10.79 1.21
N ALA A 55 -40.67 11.09 1.29
CA ALA A 55 -41.69 10.44 0.46
C ALA A 55 -41.67 10.91 -1.01
N ARG A 56 -41.19 12.14 -1.28
CA ARG A 56 -41.05 12.69 -2.65
C ARG A 56 -39.70 12.37 -3.29
N ALA A 57 -38.66 12.20 -2.48
CA ALA A 57 -37.31 11.91 -2.94
C ALA A 57 -37.13 10.41 -3.20
N ARG A 58 -37.55 9.97 -4.39
CA ARG A 58 -37.03 8.79 -5.10
C ARG A 58 -37.44 7.43 -4.51
N GLY A 59 -37.46 6.41 -5.36
CA GLY A 59 -37.72 5.03 -4.92
C GLY A 59 -36.73 4.57 -3.85
N TYR A 60 -37.00 3.43 -3.24
CA TYR A 60 -36.27 2.82 -2.11
C TYR A 60 -34.73 2.99 -2.11
N SER A 61 -34.09 3.10 -3.28
CA SER A 61 -32.67 3.44 -3.41
C SER A 61 -32.47 4.89 -3.91
N PRO A 62 -32.01 5.83 -3.06
CA PRO A 62 -31.74 7.22 -3.46
C PRO A 62 -30.63 7.36 -4.53
N TYR A 63 -29.80 6.33 -4.68
CA TYR A 63 -28.70 6.26 -5.66
C TYR A 63 -29.13 5.71 -7.03
N ALA A 64 -30.32 5.13 -7.16
CA ALA A 64 -30.80 4.61 -8.44
C ALA A 64 -31.00 5.74 -9.46
N GLY A 65 -30.47 5.56 -10.68
CA GLY A 65 -30.54 6.54 -11.76
C GLY A 65 -29.53 7.69 -11.65
N ARG A 66 -28.59 7.61 -10.71
CA ARG A 66 -27.46 8.55 -10.63
C ARG A 66 -26.31 8.04 -11.49
N ASP A 67 -25.85 8.88 -12.42
CA ASP A 67 -24.85 8.56 -13.44
C ASP A 67 -23.56 9.37 -13.31
N PHE A 68 -23.40 10.14 -12.22
CA PHE A 68 -22.19 10.91 -11.92
C PHE A 68 -21.73 10.79 -10.46
N PRO A 69 -20.40 10.76 -10.20
CA PRO A 69 -19.85 10.81 -8.85
C PRO A 69 -20.05 12.20 -8.24
N THR A 70 -20.32 12.27 -6.92
CA THR A 70 -20.34 13.56 -6.16
C THR A 70 -19.26 13.64 -5.10
N MET A 71 -18.48 12.58 -4.93
CA MET A 71 -17.48 12.46 -3.88
C MET A 71 -16.12 12.24 -4.49
N VAL A 72 -15.17 13.09 -4.13
CA VAL A 72 -13.76 12.92 -4.44
C VAL A 72 -13.11 12.26 -3.23
N LEU A 73 -12.61 11.05 -3.41
CA LEU A 73 -11.89 10.30 -2.38
C LEU A 73 -10.39 10.36 -2.66
N PHE A 74 -9.60 10.54 -1.62
CA PHE A 74 -8.15 10.52 -1.67
C PHE A 74 -7.62 9.38 -0.82
N GLY A 75 -6.92 8.46 -1.47
CA GLY A 75 -6.35 7.29 -0.82
C GLY A 75 -5.17 6.75 -1.60
N ASP A 76 -4.56 5.72 -1.04
CA ASP A 76 -3.47 4.98 -1.65
C ASP A 76 -4.02 3.65 -2.19
N THR A 77 -3.79 3.38 -3.47
CA THR A 77 -4.25 2.17 -4.15
C THR A 77 -3.18 1.07 -4.21
N HIS A 78 -1.93 1.39 -3.86
CA HIS A 78 -0.79 0.48 -4.02
C HIS A 78 0.21 0.69 -2.87
N HIS A 79 -0.05 0.04 -1.74
CA HIS A 79 0.78 0.16 -0.54
C HIS A 79 1.37 -1.19 -0.11
N HIS A 80 2.69 -1.25 0.06
CA HIS A 80 3.38 -2.44 0.57
C HIS A 80 3.76 -2.27 2.05
N THR A 81 3.60 -3.34 2.81
CA THR A 81 3.97 -3.47 4.23
C THR A 81 5.20 -4.36 4.37
N MET A 82 5.60 -4.65 5.61
CA MET A 82 6.64 -5.63 5.90
C MET A 82 6.29 -7.06 5.47
N ASN A 83 5.02 -7.37 5.17
CA ASN A 83 4.63 -8.70 4.72
C ASN A 83 5.08 -8.97 3.27
N SER A 84 5.26 -7.91 2.47
CA SER A 84 5.73 -8.02 1.10
C SER A 84 7.24 -8.19 1.05
N GLY A 85 7.72 -9.13 0.24
CA GLY A 85 9.15 -9.43 0.13
C GLY A 85 9.99 -8.24 -0.34
N ASP A 86 9.52 -7.51 -1.35
CA ASP A 86 10.16 -6.29 -1.85
C ASP A 86 10.15 -5.16 -0.82
N GLY A 87 9.03 -4.96 -0.11
CA GLY A 87 8.90 -4.00 0.98
C GLY A 87 9.88 -4.31 2.11
N PHE A 88 9.90 -5.55 2.58
CA PHE A 88 10.81 -6.00 3.64
C PHE A 88 12.27 -5.87 3.22
N MET A 89 12.64 -6.35 2.03
CA MET A 89 14.03 -6.23 1.55
C MET A 89 14.41 -4.78 1.26
N GLY A 90 13.45 -3.92 0.92
CA GLY A 90 13.64 -2.47 0.80
C GLY A 90 13.81 -1.74 2.15
N GLY A 91 13.74 -2.45 3.28
CA GLY A 91 13.90 -1.89 4.62
C GLY A 91 12.60 -1.49 5.30
N ASN A 92 11.43 -1.79 4.71
CA ASN A 92 10.16 -1.59 5.39
C ASN A 92 10.00 -2.57 6.56
N ARG A 93 9.68 -2.06 7.74
CA ARG A 93 9.44 -2.84 8.97
C ARG A 93 8.07 -2.55 9.58
N LEU A 94 7.22 -1.80 8.89
CA LEU A 94 5.87 -1.48 9.36
C LEU A 94 4.90 -2.61 9.00
N SER A 95 4.10 -3.01 9.99
CA SER A 95 3.02 -3.98 9.82
C SER A 95 1.84 -3.38 9.01
N PRO A 96 0.94 -4.22 8.49
CA PRO A 96 -0.36 -3.76 7.97
C PRO A 96 -1.14 -2.90 8.96
N GLU A 97 -1.07 -3.24 10.25
CA GLU A 97 -1.71 -2.47 11.32
C GLU A 97 -1.10 -1.07 11.46
N ASP A 98 0.23 -0.96 11.39
CA ASP A 98 0.91 0.34 11.42
C ASP A 98 0.58 1.18 10.19
N ALA A 99 0.55 0.58 8.99
CA ALA A 99 0.14 1.26 7.76
C ALA A 99 -1.32 1.77 7.87
N TYR A 100 -2.22 0.94 8.40
CA TYR A 100 -3.61 1.33 8.64
C TYR A 100 -3.75 2.45 9.67
N ARG A 101 -2.99 2.41 10.77
CA ARG A 101 -2.95 3.49 11.78
C ARG A 101 -2.46 4.80 11.19
N LEU A 102 -1.38 4.78 10.41
CA LEU A 102 -0.88 5.95 9.71
C LEU A 102 -1.94 6.51 8.75
N ALA A 103 -2.61 5.66 7.96
CA ALA A 103 -3.68 6.07 7.05
C ALA A 103 -4.89 6.68 7.78
N ARG A 104 -5.22 6.22 8.99
CA ARG A 104 -6.24 6.85 9.84
C ARG A 104 -5.81 8.17 10.49
N GLY A 105 -4.58 8.61 10.25
CA GLY A 105 -4.02 9.85 10.79
C GLY A 105 -3.46 9.71 12.20
N GLU A 106 -3.12 8.50 12.64
CA GLU A 106 -2.32 8.30 13.85
C GLU A 106 -0.84 8.58 13.56
N GLU A 107 -0.08 8.91 14.61
CA GLU A 107 1.38 8.94 14.54
C GLU A 107 1.93 7.52 14.68
N VAL A 108 2.89 7.15 13.84
CA VAL A 108 3.62 5.88 13.89
C VAL A 108 5.12 6.13 13.85
N ILE A 109 5.93 5.15 14.26
CA ILE A 109 7.38 5.21 14.12
C ILE A 109 7.77 4.57 12.78
N SER A 110 8.49 5.30 11.93
CA SER A 110 8.97 4.78 10.64
C SER A 110 10.00 3.65 10.82
N SER A 111 10.30 2.92 9.74
CA SER A 111 11.36 1.91 9.73
C SER A 111 12.76 2.49 10.05
N SER A 112 12.94 3.80 9.90
CA SER A 112 14.17 4.51 10.27
C SER A 112 14.15 5.08 11.69
N GLY A 113 13.10 4.80 12.48
CA GLY A 113 12.96 5.24 13.85
C GLY A 113 12.45 6.68 14.02
N ILE A 114 11.98 7.30 12.94
CA ILE A 114 11.51 8.70 12.94
C ILE A 114 9.98 8.71 13.07
N PRO A 115 9.39 9.50 14.00
CA PRO A 115 7.94 9.67 14.06
C PRO A 115 7.39 10.22 12.75
N ALA A 116 6.32 9.61 12.25
CA ALA A 116 5.66 9.96 11.00
C ALA A 116 4.14 10.06 11.20
N LYS A 117 3.53 11.08 10.60
CA LYS A 117 2.09 11.33 10.62
C LYS A 117 1.69 12.06 9.34
N LEU A 118 0.57 11.63 8.73
CA LEU A 118 0.01 12.34 7.57
C LEU A 118 -0.60 13.67 8.00
N SER A 119 -0.56 14.68 7.12
CA SER A 119 -1.19 15.98 7.37
C SER A 119 -2.72 15.87 7.49
N ARG A 120 -3.31 14.85 6.87
CA ARG A 120 -4.71 14.44 7.03
C ARG A 120 -4.85 12.91 6.87
N PRO A 121 -5.89 12.28 7.44
CA PRO A 121 -6.21 10.89 7.16
C PRO A 121 -6.51 10.64 5.67
N LEU A 122 -6.28 9.41 5.22
CA LEU A 122 -6.73 8.92 3.91
C LEU A 122 -8.19 8.48 3.99
N ASP A 123 -8.93 8.68 2.91
CA ASP A 123 -10.31 8.20 2.77
C ASP A 123 -10.36 6.68 2.57
N PHE A 124 -9.30 6.11 1.96
CA PHE A 124 -9.10 4.68 1.83
C PHE A 124 -7.61 4.34 1.75
N LEU A 125 -7.27 3.10 2.12
CA LEU A 125 -5.96 2.50 1.94
C LEU A 125 -6.14 1.10 1.36
N VAL A 126 -5.39 0.80 0.30
CA VAL A 126 -5.25 -0.55 -0.23
C VAL A 126 -3.87 -1.06 0.11
N ILE A 127 -3.82 -2.07 0.98
CA ILE A 127 -2.61 -2.85 1.23
C ILE A 127 -2.52 -3.91 0.12
N SER A 128 -1.51 -3.76 -0.74
CA SER A 128 -1.30 -4.52 -1.96
C SER A 128 0.01 -5.29 -1.90
N ASP A 129 0.24 -5.99 -0.80
CA ASP A 129 1.41 -6.85 -0.64
C ASP A 129 1.44 -7.95 -1.72
N HIS A 130 2.64 -8.33 -2.13
CA HIS A 130 2.80 -9.47 -3.02
C HIS A 130 2.27 -10.75 -2.37
N ALA A 131 1.41 -11.47 -3.10
CA ALA A 131 0.91 -12.76 -2.66
C ALA A 131 2.03 -13.82 -2.70
N GLU A 132 2.94 -13.68 -3.67
CA GLU A 132 4.07 -14.58 -3.84
C GLU A 132 5.08 -14.41 -2.70
N GLY A 133 5.13 -15.42 -1.83
CA GLY A 133 6.10 -15.45 -0.73
C GLY A 133 5.76 -14.54 0.44
N LEU A 134 4.46 -14.29 0.69
CA LEU A 134 3.99 -13.60 1.89
C LEU A 134 4.63 -14.25 3.14
N GLY A 135 5.39 -13.46 3.91
CA GLY A 135 6.13 -13.95 5.10
C GLY A 135 7.38 -14.82 4.81
N VAL A 136 7.56 -15.34 3.60
CA VAL A 136 8.73 -16.18 3.23
C VAL A 136 10.04 -15.41 3.38
N ILE A 137 10.07 -14.16 2.92
CA ILE A 137 11.27 -13.33 3.04
C ILE A 137 11.60 -13.02 4.51
N THR A 138 10.58 -12.90 5.37
CA THR A 138 10.78 -12.77 6.81
C THR A 138 11.42 -14.03 7.40
N GLU A 139 11.03 -15.22 6.96
CA GLU A 139 11.67 -16.48 7.37
C GLU A 139 13.11 -16.62 6.85
N VAL A 140 13.36 -16.20 5.62
CA VAL A 140 14.72 -16.09 5.08
C VAL A 140 15.55 -15.15 5.97
N TYR A 141 15.02 -13.99 6.34
CA TYR A 141 15.66 -13.04 7.24
C TYR A 141 15.89 -13.62 8.65
N ASN A 142 14.93 -14.37 9.21
CA ASN A 142 15.06 -15.01 10.52
C ASN A 142 16.03 -16.20 10.52
N GLY A 143 16.55 -16.58 9.35
CA GLY A 143 17.58 -17.60 9.19
C GLY A 143 17.03 -19.03 9.26
N ASN A 144 15.79 -19.23 8.82
CA ASN A 144 15.17 -20.55 8.76
C ASN A 144 16.03 -21.52 7.91
N PRO A 145 16.50 -22.66 8.48
CA PRO A 145 17.45 -23.55 7.82
C PRO A 145 16.96 -24.16 6.50
N SER A 146 15.65 -24.33 6.34
CA SER A 146 15.07 -24.86 5.09
C SER A 146 15.37 -23.91 3.92
N PHE A 147 15.36 -22.60 4.16
CA PHE A 147 15.71 -21.59 3.17
C PHE A 147 17.23 -21.40 3.07
N LEU A 148 17.95 -21.32 4.19
CA LEU A 148 19.39 -21.03 4.18
C LEU A 148 20.28 -22.16 3.62
N SER A 149 19.71 -23.34 3.35
CA SER A 149 20.39 -24.39 2.59
C SER A 149 20.73 -23.97 1.15
N ASP A 150 19.99 -23.01 0.59
CA ASP A 150 20.26 -22.40 -0.71
C ASP A 150 21.24 -21.23 -0.60
N ARG A 151 22.25 -21.20 -1.47
CA ARG A 151 23.31 -20.18 -1.42
C ARG A 151 22.79 -18.77 -1.72
N THR A 152 21.80 -18.63 -2.59
CA THR A 152 21.22 -17.32 -2.93
C THR A 152 20.44 -16.79 -1.74
N LEU A 153 19.64 -17.64 -1.09
CA LEU A 153 18.88 -17.25 0.10
C LEU A 153 19.78 -16.96 1.30
N ALA A 154 20.85 -17.73 1.51
CA ALA A 154 21.86 -17.43 2.52
C ALA A 154 22.52 -16.06 2.28
N ARG A 155 22.89 -15.75 1.03
CA ARG A 155 23.45 -14.45 0.68
C ARG A 155 22.43 -13.32 0.87
N TRP A 156 21.17 -13.51 0.47
CA TRP A 156 20.13 -12.50 0.71
C TRP A 156 19.88 -12.26 2.19
N ASN A 157 19.94 -13.28 3.04
CA ASN A 157 19.90 -13.13 4.49
C ASN A 157 21.01 -12.19 4.98
N GLU A 158 22.25 -12.42 4.56
CA GLU A 158 23.40 -11.56 4.94
C GLU A 158 23.22 -10.12 4.44
N MET A 159 22.77 -9.95 3.19
CA MET A 159 22.55 -8.63 2.57
C MET A 159 21.44 -7.85 3.28
N MET A 160 20.35 -8.51 3.69
CA MET A 160 19.28 -7.86 4.45
C MET A 160 19.74 -7.42 5.85
N HIS A 161 20.61 -8.19 6.52
CA HIS A 161 21.18 -7.81 7.81
C HIS A 161 22.20 -6.67 7.69
N ALA A 162 22.96 -6.62 6.59
CA ALA A 162 23.83 -5.48 6.29
C ALA A 162 23.02 -4.18 6.11
N GLY A 163 21.77 -4.29 5.63
CA GLY A 163 20.87 -3.15 5.42
C GLY A 163 21.27 -2.31 4.21
N GLY A 164 20.73 -1.10 4.11
CA GLY A 164 21.16 -0.10 3.13
C GLY A 164 21.13 -0.57 1.66
N SER A 165 22.21 -0.29 0.93
CA SER A 165 22.37 -0.63 -0.49
C SER A 165 22.37 -2.14 -0.75
N GLU A 166 22.87 -2.92 0.19
CA GLU A 166 23.00 -4.37 0.12
C GLU A 166 21.60 -5.00 0.19
N SER A 167 20.78 -4.57 1.14
CA SER A 167 19.39 -5.02 1.24
C SER A 167 18.58 -4.61 -0.01
N ALA A 168 18.78 -3.39 -0.50
CA ALA A 168 18.13 -2.92 -1.74
C ALA A 168 18.59 -3.72 -2.98
N GLN A 169 19.86 -4.11 -3.05
CA GLN A 169 20.37 -4.97 -4.11
C GLN A 169 19.72 -6.36 -4.05
N ALA A 170 19.57 -6.95 -2.86
CA ALA A 170 18.90 -8.23 -2.70
C ALA A 170 17.42 -8.14 -3.13
N ALA A 171 16.73 -7.03 -2.82
CA ALA A 171 15.37 -6.78 -3.31
C ALA A 171 15.29 -6.75 -4.84
N ASN A 172 16.22 -6.05 -5.51
CA ASN A 172 16.28 -5.99 -6.96
C ASN A 172 16.54 -7.37 -7.58
N GLU A 173 17.39 -8.19 -6.95
CA GLU A 173 17.64 -9.56 -7.38
C GLU A 173 16.40 -10.45 -7.23
N LEU A 174 15.65 -10.32 -6.14
CA LEU A 174 14.38 -11.02 -5.95
C LEU A 174 13.39 -10.64 -7.06
N VAL A 175 13.21 -9.35 -7.33
CA VAL A 175 12.30 -8.85 -8.38
C VAL A 175 12.73 -9.36 -9.76
N ALA A 176 14.02 -9.34 -10.06
CA ALA A 176 14.55 -9.86 -11.32
C ALA A 176 14.34 -11.38 -11.45
N ALA A 177 14.57 -12.14 -10.38
CA ALA A 177 14.38 -13.58 -10.35
C ALA A 177 12.90 -13.96 -10.52
N GLN A 178 11.99 -13.23 -9.88
CA GLN A 178 10.54 -13.38 -10.06
C GLN A 178 10.15 -13.13 -11.52
N ALA A 179 10.60 -12.01 -12.10
CA ALA A 179 10.27 -11.63 -13.48
C ALA A 179 10.80 -12.64 -14.52
N GLN A 180 11.89 -13.33 -14.22
CA GLN A 180 12.53 -14.30 -15.10
C GLN A 180 12.10 -15.76 -14.82
N GLY A 181 11.33 -16.01 -13.75
CA GLY A 181 10.97 -17.36 -13.33
C GLY A 181 12.17 -18.17 -12.80
N THR A 182 13.15 -17.50 -12.20
CA THR A 182 14.42 -18.07 -11.72
C THR A 182 14.57 -17.97 -10.19
N LEU A 183 13.45 -17.90 -9.46
CA LEU A 183 13.47 -17.90 -8.00
C LEU A 183 14.22 -19.12 -7.43
N PRO A 184 14.90 -18.98 -6.28
CA PRO A 184 15.49 -20.12 -5.59
C PRO A 184 14.46 -21.23 -5.28
N ALA A 185 14.87 -22.48 -5.46
CA ALA A 185 13.96 -23.63 -5.34
C ALA A 185 13.20 -23.70 -4.00
N PRO A 186 13.81 -23.40 -2.82
CA PRO A 186 13.08 -23.47 -1.56
C PRO A 186 11.87 -22.52 -1.46
N ILE A 187 11.90 -21.37 -2.14
CA ILE A 187 10.78 -20.41 -2.17
C ILE A 187 9.64 -20.90 -3.08
N GLN A 188 9.92 -21.86 -3.95
CA GLN A 188 8.91 -22.43 -4.86
C GLN A 188 8.37 -23.78 -4.36
N ASP A 189 8.94 -24.33 -3.29
CA ASP A 189 8.56 -25.63 -2.76
C ASP A 189 7.36 -25.49 -1.80
N PRO A 190 6.17 -26.02 -2.13
CA PRO A 190 4.98 -25.91 -1.27
C PRO A 190 5.16 -26.61 0.08
N SER A 191 6.05 -27.59 0.19
CA SER A 191 6.33 -28.27 1.46
C SER A 191 7.17 -27.42 2.42
N ILE A 192 7.91 -26.44 1.88
CA ILE A 192 8.71 -25.48 2.64
C ILE A 192 7.93 -24.20 2.91
N VAL A 193 7.20 -23.69 1.90
CA VAL A 193 6.46 -22.42 1.99
C VAL A 193 5.06 -22.57 2.60
N GLY A 194 4.40 -23.71 2.39
CA GLY A 194 3.06 -23.95 2.93
C GLY A 194 2.93 -23.78 4.45
N PRO A 195 3.92 -24.17 5.27
CA PRO A 195 3.91 -23.90 6.72
C PRO A 195 4.16 -22.44 7.12
N VAL A 196 4.60 -21.58 6.20
CA VAL A 196 4.92 -20.16 6.44
C VAL A 196 3.71 -19.25 6.15
N MET A 197 2.88 -19.63 5.17
CA MET A 197 1.66 -18.91 4.76
C MET A 197 0.40 -19.43 5.45
#